data_AF-A0A8E0ITM2-F1
#
_entry.id   AF-A0A8E0ITM2-F1
#
_cell.length_a   1.000
_cell.length_b   1.000
_cell.length_c   1.000
_cell.angle_alpha   90.00
_cell.angle_beta   90.00
_cell.angle_gamma   90.00
#
_symmetry.space_group_name_H-M   'P 1'
#
loop_
_entity.id
_entity.type
_entity.pdbx_description
1 polymer ?
#
loop_
_entity_poly.entity_id
_entity_poly.type
_entity_poly.pdbx_seq_one_letter_code
_entity_poly.pdbx_strand_id
1 'polypeptide(L)'
;MQTDTDDSLISNYLTAAQDYVHNAVDSTAAIDALQAYSQFDIAVAMLTEFWYQNRGAVTTASQEPPYLVVSMIQQLRGLFAADV
;
A
#
# COMPACT_ATOMS: atom_id res chain seq x y z
N MET A 1 -15.66 18.72 -10.87
CA MET A 1 -15.06 18.40 -12.18
C MET A 1 -13.59 18.01 -12.05
N GLN A 2 -12.69 18.85 -11.51
CA GLN A 2 -11.29 18.44 -11.25
C GLN A 2 -11.17 17.52 -10.02
N THR A 3 -11.92 17.82 -8.96
CA THR A 3 -11.99 17.01 -7.72
C THR A 3 -12.42 15.57 -7.97
N ASP A 4 -13.43 15.34 -8.82
CA ASP A 4 -13.95 13.99 -9.10
C ASP A 4 -12.91 13.09 -9.83
N THR A 5 -12.03 13.71 -10.63
CA THR A 5 -10.97 12.99 -11.35
C THR A 5 -9.80 12.67 -10.40
N ASP A 6 -9.43 13.61 -9.53
CA ASP A 6 -8.40 13.40 -8.52
C ASP A 6 -8.85 12.36 -7.48
N ASP A 7 -10.12 12.39 -7.05
CA ASP A 7 -10.71 11.43 -6.13
C ASP A 7 -10.69 10.02 -6.71
N SER A 8 -11.04 9.88 -8.00
CA SER A 8 -10.99 8.58 -8.71
C SER A 8 -9.56 8.06 -8.82
N LEU A 9 -8.59 8.94 -9.08
CA LEU A 9 -7.19 8.56 -9.19
C LEU A 9 -6.60 8.12 -7.85
N ILE A 10 -6.88 8.87 -6.78
CA ILE A 10 -6.45 8.51 -5.41
C ILE A 10 -7.08 7.18 -4.99
N SER A 11 -8.36 6.97 -5.29
CA SER A 11 -9.03 5.69 -5.01
C SER A 11 -8.35 4.52 -5.72
N ASN A 12 -7.94 4.68 -6.98
CA ASN A 12 -7.23 3.64 -7.72
C ASN A 12 -5.86 3.32 -7.09
N TYR A 13 -5.11 4.34 -6.67
CA TYR A 13 -3.84 4.13 -5.97
C TYR A 13 -4.03 3.47 -4.62
N LEU A 14 -5.09 3.83 -3.89
CA LEU A 14 -5.42 3.23 -2.61
C LEU A 14 -5.69 1.73 -2.74
N THR A 15 -6.53 1.34 -3.69
CA THR A 15 -6.81 -0.09 -3.97
C THR A 15 -5.55 -0.83 -4.37
N ALA A 16 -4.77 -0.28 -5.31
CA ALA A 16 -3.52 -0.91 -5.73
C ALA A 16 -2.50 -1.02 -4.58
N ALA A 17 -2.50 -0.07 -3.64
CA ALA A 17 -1.58 -0.07 -2.52
C ALA A 17 -1.99 -1.12 -1.47
N GLN A 18 -3.30 -1.27 -1.22
CA GLN A 18 -3.85 -2.34 -0.39
C GLN A 18 -3.45 -3.71 -0.94
N ASP A 19 -3.65 -3.94 -2.24
CA ASP A 19 -3.27 -5.20 -2.90
C ASP A 19 -1.77 -5.44 -2.82
N TYR A 20 -0.95 -4.41 -3.04
CA TYR A 20 0.51 -4.53 -2.97
C TYR A 20 0.97 -4.93 -1.56
N VAL A 21 0.49 -4.22 -0.53
CA VAL A 21 0.88 -4.48 0.86
C VAL A 21 0.37 -5.85 1.31
N HIS A 22 -0.87 -6.21 0.98
CA HIS A 22 -1.45 -7.52 1.29
C HIS A 22 -0.61 -8.66 0.71
N ASN A 23 -0.34 -8.62 -0.60
CA ASN A 23 0.46 -9.65 -1.27
C ASN A 23 1.91 -9.71 -0.76
N ALA A 24 2.50 -8.57 -0.41
CA ALA A 24 3.86 -8.51 0.12
C ALA A 24 3.98 -9.07 1.55
N VAL A 25 2.89 -9.00 2.34
CA VAL A 25 2.84 -9.55 3.69
C VAL A 25 2.54 -11.04 3.66
N ASP A 26 1.33 -11.37 3.18
CA ASP A 26 0.82 -12.72 3.01
C ASP A 26 -0.39 -12.70 2.06
N SER A 27 -0.19 -13.19 0.84
CA SER A 27 -1.24 -13.27 -0.19
C SER A 27 -2.39 -14.21 0.15
N THR A 28 -2.25 -15.06 1.17
CA THR A 28 -3.26 -16.05 1.58
C THR A 28 -4.09 -15.60 2.78
N ALA A 29 -3.64 -14.56 3.50
CA ALA A 29 -4.35 -14.00 4.63
C ALA A 29 -5.64 -13.29 4.17
N ALA A 30 -6.66 -13.26 5.03
CA ALA A 30 -7.79 -12.35 4.82
C ALA A 30 -7.31 -10.90 4.98
N ILE A 31 -7.70 -10.00 4.08
CA ILE A 31 -7.28 -8.59 4.14
C ILE A 31 -7.68 -7.93 5.48
N ASP A 32 -8.86 -8.29 6.01
CA ASP A 32 -9.36 -7.81 7.29
C ASP A 32 -8.43 -8.17 8.46
N ALA A 33 -7.72 -9.30 8.37
CA ALA A 33 -6.75 -9.70 9.39
C ALA A 33 -5.51 -8.81 9.36
N LEU A 34 -5.07 -8.37 8.17
CA LEU A 34 -3.95 -7.45 8.03
C LEU A 34 -4.33 -6.01 8.40
N GLN A 35 -5.56 -5.59 8.10
CA GLN A 35 -6.10 -4.27 8.46
C GLN A 35 -6.25 -4.06 9.98
N ALA A 36 -6.18 -5.13 10.78
CA ALA A 36 -6.13 -5.02 12.24
C ALA A 36 -4.84 -4.34 12.75
N TYR A 37 -3.79 -4.29 11.93
CA TYR A 37 -2.49 -3.70 12.27
C TYR A 37 -2.35 -2.31 11.66
N SER A 38 -2.04 -1.31 12.48
CA SER A 38 -1.85 0.07 12.01
C SER A 38 -0.72 0.20 10.98
N GLN A 39 0.26 -0.71 10.99
CA GLN A 39 1.33 -0.80 10.01
C GLN A 39 0.81 -1.05 8.59
N PHE A 40 -0.31 -1.77 8.44
CA PHE A 40 -0.95 -1.99 7.15
C PHE A 40 -1.45 -0.66 6.58
N ASP A 41 -2.25 0.08 7.36
CA ASP A 41 -2.80 1.37 6.93
C ASP A 41 -1.71 2.40 6.64
N ILE A 42 -0.65 2.43 7.45
CA ILE A 42 0.48 3.33 7.24
C ILE A 42 1.23 2.98 5.95
N ALA A 43 1.52 1.69 5.71
CA ALA A 43 2.19 1.26 4.48
C ALA A 43 1.35 1.59 3.23
N VAL A 44 0.04 1.36 3.30
CA VAL A 44 -0.92 1.68 2.24
C VAL A 44 -0.95 3.19 1.96
N ALA A 45 -1.05 4.02 3.01
CA ALA A 45 -1.08 5.48 2.86
C ALA A 45 0.21 6.02 2.23
N MET A 46 1.37 5.54 2.69
CA MET A 46 2.67 5.95 2.16
C MET A 46 2.85 5.55 0.69
N LEU A 47 2.40 4.36 0.30
CA LEU A 47 2.49 3.89 -1.07
C LEU A 47 1.52 4.64 -2.00
N THR A 48 0.30 4.92 -1.51
CA THR A 48 -0.70 5.75 -2.21
C THR A 48 -0.17 7.15 -2.46
N GLU A 49 0.41 7.79 -1.43
CA GLU A 49 1.02 9.11 -1.54
C GLU A 49 2.18 9.10 -2.54
N PHE A 50 3.06 8.10 -2.46
CA PHE A 50 4.18 7.96 -3.37
C PHE A 50 3.73 7.89 -4.83
N TRP A 51 2.77 7.04 -5.17
CA TRP A 51 2.28 6.94 -6.55
C TRP A 51 1.53 8.18 -7.00
N TYR A 52 0.75 8.81 -6.12
CA TYR A 52 0.05 10.05 -6.45
C TYR A 52 1.02 11.21 -6.73
N GLN A 53 2.07 11.37 -5.92
CA GLN A 53 3.12 12.38 -6.12
C GLN A 53 3.88 12.14 -7.42
N ASN A 54 4.10 10.87 -7.80
CA ASN A 54 4.88 10.49 -8.97
C ASN A 54 4.03 10.16 -10.21
N ARG A 55 2.71 10.44 -10.19
CA ARG A 55 1.75 10.05 -11.25
C ARG A 55 2.10 10.46 -12.70
N GLY A 56 2.95 11.47 -12.89
CA GLY A 56 3.45 11.90 -14.21
C GLY A 56 4.74 11.21 -14.68
N ALA A 57 5.46 10.55 -13.78
CA ALA A 57 6.65 9.77 -14.05
C ALA A 57 6.39 8.25 -13.99
N VAL A 58 5.34 7.84 -13.26
CA VAL A 58 4.93 6.45 -13.10
C VAL A 58 4.03 6.07 -14.27
N THR A 59 4.62 5.77 -15.44
CA THR A 59 3.83 5.26 -16.58
C THR A 59 3.43 3.80 -16.39
N THR A 60 4.20 3.00 -15.66
CA THR A 60 3.84 1.66 -15.16
C THR A 60 4.99 1.15 -14.28
N ALA A 61 4.71 0.71 -13.05
CA ALA A 61 5.36 -0.42 -12.36
C ALA A 61 6.91 -0.51 -12.19
N SER A 62 7.72 0.50 -12.53
CA SER A 62 9.21 0.35 -12.52
C SER A 62 9.96 1.14 -11.44
N GLN A 63 9.27 1.84 -10.54
CA GLN A 63 9.93 2.43 -9.36
C GLN A 63 9.74 1.50 -8.17
N GLU A 64 10.86 1.04 -7.61
CA GLU A 64 10.85 0.36 -6.32
C GLU A 64 10.11 1.23 -5.29
N PRO A 65 9.25 0.64 -4.45
CA PRO A 65 8.62 1.38 -3.38
C PRO A 65 9.69 2.01 -2.49
N PRO A 66 9.43 3.19 -1.89
CA PRO A 66 10.37 3.81 -0.97
C PRO A 66 10.82 2.83 0.11
N TYR A 67 12.10 2.88 0.51
CA TYR A 67 12.66 1.99 1.53
C TYR A 67 11.84 1.97 2.85
N LEU A 68 11.23 3.11 3.19
CA LEU A 68 10.36 3.22 4.36
C LEU A 68 9.08 2.37 4.23
N VAL A 69 8.49 2.26 3.03
CA VAL A 69 7.34 1.37 2.76
C VAL A 69 7.76 -0.08 2.91
N VAL A 70 8.90 -0.47 2.34
CA VAL A 70 9.44 -1.83 2.48
C VAL A 70 9.68 -2.18 3.95
N SER A 71 10.28 -1.26 4.71
CA SER A 71 10.53 -1.45 6.14
C SER A 71 9.24 -1.64 6.94
N MET A 72 8.18 -0.88 6.61
CA MET A 72 6.87 -1.01 7.24
C MET A 72 6.22 -2.36 6.93
N ILE A 73 6.27 -2.81 5.67
CA ILE A 73 5.79 -4.13 5.26
C ILE A 73 6.52 -5.25 6.04
N GLN A 74 7.84 -5.14 6.22
CA GLN A 74 8.58 -6.15 6.98
C GLN A 74 8.22 -6.15 8.48
N GLN A 75 7.98 -4.99 9.08
CA GLN A 75 7.48 -4.91 10.46
C GLN A 75 6.10 -5.57 10.59
N LEU A 76 5.20 -5.28 9.65
CA LEU A 76 3.88 -5.90 9.59
C LEU A 76 3.98 -7.43 9.44
N ARG A 77 4.85 -7.93 8.57
CA ARG A 77 5.11 -9.37 8.43
C ARG A 77 5.56 -10.00 9.73
N GLY A 78 6.47 -9.35 10.46
CA GLY A 78 6.94 -9.84 11.75
C GLY A 78 5.85 -9.89 12.81
N LEU A 79 4.97 -8.88 12.86
CA LEU A 79 3.84 -8.84 13.79
C LEU A 79 2.80 -9.89 13.44
N PHE A 80 2.38 -9.96 12.18
CA PHE A 80 1.38 -10.91 11.73
C PHE A 80 1.83 -12.36 11.94
N ALA A 81 3.08 -12.69 11.58
CA ALA A 81 3.62 -14.04 11.79
C ALA A 81 3.81 -14.44 13.26
N ALA A 82 3.82 -13.48 14.19
CA ALA A 82 3.89 -13.77 15.63
C ALA A 82 2.51 -14.08 16.23
N ASP A 83 1.42 -13.64 15.56
CA ASP A 83 0.04 -13.82 16.00
C ASP A 83 -0.68 -15.01 15.33
N VAL A 84 -0.11 -15.59 14.26
CA VAL A 84 -0.61 -16.76 13.52
C VAL A 84 0.02 -18.06 14.03
#